data_AF-A0AAI9K4V7-F1
#
_entry.id   AF-A0AAI9K4V7-F1
#
_cell.length_a   1.000
_cell.length_b   1.000
_cell.length_c   1.000
_cell.angle_alpha   90.00
_cell.angle_beta   90.00
_cell.angle_gamma   90.00
#
_symmetry.space_group_name_H-M   'P 1'
#
loop_
_entity.id
_entity.type
_entity.pdbx_description
1 polymer ?
#
loop_
_entity_poly.entity_id
_entity_poly.type
_entity_poly.pdbx_seq_one_letter_code
_entity_poly.pdbx_strand_id
1 'polypeptide(L)'
;MLDITITETRDFVKKLLMDNTFDRFLAMEAFVKSGITYSFDGRVNKDFYDKEELELMASTSYASWESIKPHVYNVIRGKKLPLSFKIVLVLSQPDIMDMLEKNHLTIPVSDVANLTLNVYYDGMSIQLTSMATQNIFTMDKTLEHVWDAEIRDFLKTAGIYFTES
;
A
#
# COMPACT_ATOMS: atom_id res chain seq x y z
N MET A 1 14.19 2.44 -6.25
CA MET A 1 13.25 2.95 -5.25
C MET A 1 12.55 4.09 -5.93
N LEU A 2 11.26 3.94 -6.20
CA LEU A 2 10.46 4.99 -6.80
C LEU A 2 10.18 6.08 -5.76
N ASP A 3 10.25 7.33 -6.20
CA ASP A 3 9.78 8.49 -5.46
C ASP A 3 9.06 9.42 -6.44
N ILE A 4 7.76 9.62 -6.23
CA ILE A 4 6.92 10.40 -7.15
C ILE A 4 5.96 11.32 -6.39
N THR A 5 5.75 12.50 -6.97
CA THR A 5 4.77 13.48 -6.49
C THR A 5 3.47 13.33 -7.28
N ILE A 6 2.33 13.21 -6.59
CA ILE A 6 1.01 13.24 -7.21
C ILE A 6 0.67 14.67 -7.64
N THR A 7 0.21 14.81 -8.88
CA THR A 7 -0.17 16.12 -9.45
C THR A 7 -1.62 16.51 -9.14
N GLU A 8 -2.53 15.52 -9.07
CA GLU A 8 -3.97 15.72 -8.84
C GLU A 8 -4.39 15.17 -7.47
N THR A 9 -4.01 15.88 -6.40
CA THR A 9 -4.23 15.45 -5.01
C THR A 9 -5.68 15.04 -4.70
N ARG A 10 -6.66 15.82 -5.15
CA ARG A 10 -8.08 15.56 -4.84
C ARG A 10 -8.57 14.27 -5.49
N ASP A 11 -8.24 14.07 -6.77
CA ASP A 11 -8.63 12.88 -7.51
C ASP A 11 -7.94 11.63 -6.95
N PHE A 12 -6.65 11.74 -6.62
CA PHE A 12 -5.92 10.66 -5.96
C PHE A 12 -6.55 10.27 -4.61
N VAL A 13 -6.88 11.24 -3.75
CA VAL A 13 -7.50 10.97 -2.44
C VAL A 13 -8.85 10.27 -2.61
N LYS A 14 -9.64 10.63 -3.64
CA LYS A 14 -10.88 9.93 -3.97
C LYS A 14 -10.60 8.47 -4.36
N LYS A 15 -9.64 8.24 -5.27
CA LYS A 15 -9.25 6.88 -5.69
C LYS A 15 -8.73 6.01 -4.54
N LEU A 16 -8.00 6.62 -3.62
CA LEU A 16 -7.42 5.94 -2.45
C LEU A 16 -8.46 5.59 -1.38
N LEU A 17 -9.40 6.50 -1.08
CA LEU A 17 -10.28 6.37 0.09
C LEU A 17 -11.74 6.05 -0.25
N MET A 18 -12.18 6.25 -1.49
CA MET A 18 -13.60 6.18 -1.87
C MET A 18 -13.85 5.17 -2.99
N ASP A 19 -12.94 5.05 -3.96
CA ASP A 19 -13.07 4.09 -5.05
C ASP A 19 -12.45 2.72 -4.67
N ASN A 20 -12.44 1.77 -5.60
CA ASN A 20 -11.87 0.44 -5.43
C ASN A 20 -10.45 0.27 -6.00
N THR A 21 -9.84 1.36 -6.44
CA THR A 21 -8.54 1.37 -7.14
C THR A 21 -7.43 0.66 -6.37
N PHE A 22 -7.44 0.76 -5.03
CA PHE A 22 -6.41 0.19 -4.15
C PHE A 22 -6.89 -1.05 -3.37
N ASP A 23 -8.07 -1.60 -3.67
CA ASP A 23 -8.69 -2.64 -2.84
C ASP A 23 -7.93 -3.98 -2.88
N ARG A 24 -7.15 -4.21 -3.94
CA ARG A 24 -6.25 -5.38 -4.04
C ARG A 24 -5.10 -5.35 -3.04
N PHE A 25 -4.76 -4.19 -2.49
CA PHE A 25 -3.66 -4.07 -1.53
C PHE A 25 -4.10 -4.46 -0.13
N LEU A 26 -3.15 -4.94 0.67
CA LEU A 26 -3.29 -5.02 2.11
C LEU A 26 -2.77 -3.73 2.76
N ALA A 27 -3.25 -3.40 3.96
CA ALA A 27 -2.75 -2.25 4.70
C ALA A 27 -1.82 -2.72 5.81
N MET A 28 -0.56 -2.26 5.81
CA MET A 28 0.38 -2.53 6.90
C MET A 28 0.12 -1.59 8.08
N GLU A 29 -0.05 -0.30 7.80
CA GLU A 29 -0.33 0.72 8.79
C GLU A 29 -0.97 1.96 8.15
N ALA A 30 -1.71 2.72 8.93
CA ALA A 30 -2.11 4.08 8.58
C ALA A 30 -2.03 5.02 9.78
N PHE A 31 -1.58 6.25 9.53
CA PHE A 31 -1.50 7.32 10.51
C PHE A 31 -2.18 8.56 9.95
N VAL A 32 -3.02 9.21 10.76
CA VAL A 32 -3.63 10.50 10.41
C VAL A 32 -3.40 11.48 11.54
N LYS A 33 -2.71 12.57 11.23
CA LYS A 33 -2.47 13.67 12.16
C LYS A 33 -3.47 14.79 11.91
N SER A 34 -4.30 15.09 12.89
CA SER A 34 -5.31 16.15 12.83
C SER A 34 -5.37 16.89 14.18
N GLY A 35 -6.56 17.29 14.65
CA GLY A 35 -6.71 17.77 16.03
C GLY A 35 -6.27 16.75 17.09
N ILE A 36 -6.33 15.46 16.74
CA ILE A 36 -5.65 14.35 17.43
C ILE A 36 -4.97 13.44 16.40
N THR A 37 -4.07 12.58 16.88
CA THR A 37 -3.40 11.57 16.04
C THR A 37 -4.15 10.25 16.14
N TYR A 38 -4.48 9.68 14.99
CA TYR A 38 -5.06 8.36 14.84
C TYR A 38 -4.01 7.41 14.27
N SER A 39 -3.98 6.19 14.79
CA SER A 39 -3.09 5.11 14.34
C SER A 39 -3.93 3.87 14.07
N PHE A 40 -3.71 3.25 12.92
CA PHE A 40 -4.32 2.00 12.50
C PHE A 40 -3.20 0.98 12.28
N ASP A 41 -3.17 -0.07 13.10
CA ASP A 41 -2.31 -1.23 12.86
C ASP A 41 -3.08 -2.22 11.98
N GLY A 42 -2.53 -2.53 10.82
CA GLY A 42 -3.18 -3.42 9.87
C GLY A 42 -2.95 -4.90 10.16
N ARG A 43 -2.11 -5.26 11.15
CA ARG A 43 -1.85 -6.66 11.49
C ARG A 43 -3.13 -7.37 11.92
N VAL A 44 -3.33 -8.57 11.37
CA VAL A 44 -4.45 -9.42 11.73
C VAL A 44 -4.25 -9.94 13.15
N ASN A 45 -5.17 -9.59 14.06
CA ASN A 45 -5.23 -10.12 15.41
C ASN A 45 -5.89 -11.50 15.39
N LYS A 46 -5.09 -12.56 15.29
CA LYS A 46 -5.59 -13.94 15.13
C LYS A 46 -6.52 -14.39 16.25
N ASP A 47 -6.34 -13.87 17.47
CA ASP A 47 -7.18 -14.20 18.63
C ASP A 47 -8.62 -13.69 18.53
N PHE A 48 -8.90 -12.80 17.58
CA PHE A 48 -10.26 -12.29 17.33
C PHE A 48 -11.10 -13.24 16.46
N TYR A 49 -10.45 -14.00 15.58
CA TYR A 49 -11.10 -14.80 14.55
C TYR A 49 -11.19 -16.26 14.97
N ASP A 50 -12.22 -16.94 14.50
CA ASP A 50 -12.31 -18.40 14.64
C ASP A 50 -11.41 -19.13 13.61
N LYS A 51 -11.39 -20.46 13.70
CA LYS A 51 -10.49 -21.27 12.87
C LYS A 51 -10.91 -21.24 11.41
N GLU A 52 -12.22 -21.31 11.16
CA GLU A 52 -12.82 -21.29 9.84
C GLU A 52 -12.53 -19.94 9.14
N GLU A 53 -12.65 -18.83 9.85
CA GLU A 53 -12.30 -17.49 9.37
C GLU A 53 -10.80 -17.39 9.03
N LEU A 54 -9.92 -17.89 9.91
CA LEU A 54 -8.47 -17.86 9.68
C LEU A 54 -8.05 -18.72 8.47
N GLU A 55 -8.70 -19.85 8.24
CA GLU A 55 -8.46 -20.70 7.06
C GLU A 55 -8.85 -19.99 5.76
N LEU A 56 -9.91 -19.17 5.77
CA LEU A 56 -10.34 -18.37 4.62
C LEU A 56 -9.45 -17.16 4.33
N MET A 57 -8.76 -16.62 5.34
CA MET A 57 -7.88 -15.45 5.20
C MET A 57 -6.52 -15.77 4.52
N ALA A 58 -6.29 -17.01 4.08
CA ALA A 58 -5.15 -17.43 3.26
C ALA A 58 -3.77 -16.95 3.78
N SER A 59 -3.54 -17.03 5.10
CA SER A 59 -2.27 -16.62 5.74
C SER A 59 -1.86 -15.17 5.50
N THR A 60 -2.80 -14.24 5.30
CA THR A 60 -2.47 -12.81 5.23
C THR A 60 -2.06 -12.28 6.61
N SER A 61 -0.88 -11.66 6.68
CA SER A 61 -0.38 -10.98 7.88
C SER A 61 -1.11 -9.67 8.18
N TYR A 62 -1.78 -9.11 7.17
CA TYR A 62 -2.37 -7.78 7.18
C TYR A 62 -3.81 -7.81 6.63
N ALA A 63 -4.68 -6.96 7.17
CA ALA A 63 -6.03 -6.79 6.67
C ALA A 63 -6.05 -6.07 5.31
N SER A 64 -7.11 -6.30 4.52
CA SER A 64 -7.28 -5.65 3.22
C SER A 64 -7.43 -4.14 3.38
N TRP A 65 -6.89 -3.37 2.43
CA TRP A 65 -7.12 -1.93 2.39
C TRP A 65 -8.62 -1.61 2.26
N GLU A 66 -9.37 -2.42 1.52
CA GLU A 66 -10.83 -2.30 1.41
C GLU A 66 -11.52 -2.29 2.78
N SER A 67 -11.08 -3.12 3.72
CA SER A 67 -11.66 -3.17 5.08
C SER A 67 -11.26 -1.96 5.94
N ILE A 68 -10.03 -1.44 5.78
CA ILE A 68 -9.48 -0.36 6.62
C ILE A 68 -9.84 1.03 6.08
N LYS A 69 -9.95 1.21 4.76
CA LYS A 69 -10.18 2.51 4.11
C LYS A 69 -11.40 3.27 4.63
N PRO A 70 -12.55 2.66 5.00
CA PRO A 70 -13.69 3.42 5.52
C PRO A 70 -13.39 4.04 6.89
N HIS A 71 -12.58 3.37 7.72
CA HIS A 71 -12.17 3.88 9.02
C HIS A 71 -11.20 5.06 8.88
N VAL A 72 -10.22 4.94 7.98
CA VAL A 72 -9.29 6.03 7.67
C VAL A 72 -10.03 7.22 7.05
N TYR A 73 -10.94 6.96 6.10
CA TYR A 73 -11.81 7.96 5.51
C TYR A 73 -12.64 8.69 6.57
N ASN A 74 -13.20 7.98 7.54
CA ASN A 74 -13.99 8.59 8.63
C ASN A 74 -13.18 9.57 9.49
N VAL A 75 -11.87 9.37 9.60
CA VAL A 75 -10.96 10.28 10.30
C VAL A 75 -10.56 11.47 9.44
N ILE A 76 -10.32 11.24 8.14
CA ILE A 76 -9.90 12.29 7.20
C ILE A 76 -11.08 13.19 6.79
N ARG A 77 -12.30 12.63 6.69
CA ARG A 77 -13.49 13.39 6.31
C ARG A 77 -13.82 14.43 7.38
N GLY A 78 -14.06 15.66 6.95
CA GLY A 78 -14.37 16.74 7.87
C GLY A 78 -14.33 18.10 7.21
N LYS A 79 -14.55 19.16 8.01
CA LYS A 79 -14.49 20.55 7.54
C LYS A 79 -13.05 21.07 7.34
N LYS A 80 -12.09 20.48 8.04
CA LYS A 80 -10.67 20.84 7.98
C LYS A 80 -9.89 19.63 7.46
N LEU A 81 -8.92 19.88 6.60
CA LEU A 81 -7.98 18.86 6.13
C LEU A 81 -7.11 18.37 7.30
N PRO A 82 -6.65 17.11 7.27
CA PRO A 82 -5.63 16.65 8.21
C PRO A 82 -4.34 17.46 8.02
N LEU A 83 -3.53 17.53 9.08
CA LEU A 83 -2.21 18.13 9.04
C LEU A 83 -1.25 17.26 8.20
N SER A 84 -1.35 15.95 8.32
CA SER A 84 -0.60 14.98 7.53
C SER A 84 -1.27 13.61 7.61
N PHE A 85 -1.02 12.73 6.66
CA PHE A 85 -1.31 11.31 6.81
C PHE A 85 -0.23 10.45 6.15
N LYS A 86 -0.06 9.24 6.66
CA LYS A 86 0.80 8.20 6.07
C LYS A 86 -0.04 6.94 5.96
N ILE A 87 -0.06 6.31 4.79
CA ILE A 87 -0.70 5.01 4.58
C ILE A 87 0.35 4.11 3.95
N VAL A 88 0.56 2.93 4.51
CA VAL A 88 1.52 1.95 3.99
C VAL A 88 0.75 0.74 3.51
N LEU A 89 0.77 0.54 2.20
CA LEU A 89 0.13 -0.57 1.53
C LEU A 89 1.17 -1.62 1.16
N VAL A 90 0.78 -2.90 1.19
CA VAL A 90 1.64 -4.02 0.78
C VAL A 90 0.89 -4.96 -0.14
N LEU A 91 1.61 -5.61 -1.05
CA LEU A 91 1.04 -6.68 -1.86
C LEU A 91 0.79 -7.95 -1.03
N SER A 92 -0.28 -8.68 -1.40
CA SER A 92 -0.54 -9.99 -0.85
C SER A 92 0.47 -11.02 -1.36
N GLN A 93 0.67 -12.12 -0.65
CA GLN A 93 1.58 -13.18 -1.09
C GLN A 93 1.19 -13.77 -2.46
N PRO A 94 -0.10 -14.02 -2.77
CA PRO A 94 -0.53 -14.37 -4.11
C PRO A 94 -0.14 -13.34 -5.18
N ASP A 95 -0.37 -12.05 -4.92
CA ASP A 95 -0.01 -10.99 -5.90
C ASP A 95 1.50 -10.89 -6.12
N ILE A 96 2.31 -11.15 -5.08
CA ILE A 96 3.77 -11.23 -5.21
C ILE A 96 4.14 -12.40 -6.12
N MET A 97 3.54 -13.58 -5.91
CA MET A 97 3.80 -14.76 -6.77
C MET A 97 3.45 -14.48 -8.23
N ASP A 98 2.28 -13.91 -8.47
CA ASP A 98 1.80 -13.55 -9.82
C ASP A 98 2.75 -12.54 -10.49
N MET A 99 3.21 -11.52 -9.75
CA MET A 99 4.16 -10.54 -10.26
C MET A 99 5.51 -11.18 -10.64
N LEU A 100 6.04 -12.05 -9.78
CA LEU A 100 7.31 -12.74 -10.03
C LEU A 100 7.21 -13.63 -11.28
N GLU A 101 6.11 -14.39 -11.42
CA GLU A 101 5.86 -15.25 -12.57
C GLU A 101 5.70 -14.45 -13.87
N LYS A 102 4.84 -13.41 -13.87
CA LYS A 102 4.59 -12.52 -15.01
C LYS A 102 5.88 -11.87 -15.54
N ASN A 103 6.81 -11.55 -14.65
CA ASN A 103 8.07 -10.90 -14.98
C ASN A 103 9.24 -11.90 -15.12
N HIS A 104 8.96 -13.20 -15.10
CA HIS A 104 9.95 -14.29 -15.24
C HIS A 104 11.10 -14.20 -14.24
N LEU A 105 10.81 -13.75 -13.03
CA LEU A 105 11.79 -13.64 -11.95
C LEU A 105 11.95 -14.98 -11.25
N THR A 106 13.18 -15.49 -11.20
CA THR A 106 13.53 -16.74 -10.50
C THR A 106 13.78 -16.52 -9.01
N ILE A 107 13.12 -15.54 -8.40
CA ILE A 107 13.26 -15.22 -6.97
C ILE A 107 12.25 -16.08 -6.20
N PRO A 108 12.67 -16.88 -5.21
CA PRO A 108 11.74 -17.59 -4.35
C PRO A 108 10.83 -16.60 -3.60
N VAL A 109 9.52 -16.84 -3.56
CA VAL A 109 8.58 -15.96 -2.83
C VAL A 109 8.93 -15.83 -1.34
N SER A 110 9.55 -16.87 -0.75
CA SER A 110 10.05 -16.84 0.63
C SER A 110 11.17 -15.81 0.87
N ASP A 111 11.90 -15.46 -0.19
CA ASP A 111 13.01 -14.51 -0.11
C ASP A 111 12.51 -13.07 -0.23
N VAL A 112 11.28 -12.85 -0.69
CA VAL A 112 10.62 -11.54 -0.70
C VAL A 112 10.01 -11.27 0.68
N ALA A 113 10.47 -10.22 1.35
CA ALA A 113 9.95 -9.82 2.65
C ALA A 113 8.65 -9.01 2.51
N ASN A 114 8.70 -7.89 1.77
CA ASN A 114 7.55 -7.05 1.46
C ASN A 114 7.78 -6.27 0.16
N LEU A 115 6.71 -6.10 -0.61
CA LEU A 115 6.58 -5.11 -1.67
C LEU A 115 5.58 -4.04 -1.22
N THR A 116 6.11 -2.85 -0.93
CA THR A 116 5.39 -1.79 -0.22
C THR A 116 5.17 -0.59 -1.13
N LEU A 117 4.01 0.06 -0.97
CA LEU A 117 3.69 1.38 -1.48
C LEU A 117 3.34 2.29 -0.31
N ASN A 118 4.20 3.26 -0.02
CA ASN A 118 3.93 4.29 0.98
C ASN A 118 3.27 5.49 0.33
N VAL A 119 2.17 5.96 0.90
CA VAL A 119 1.51 7.21 0.55
C VAL A 119 1.70 8.18 1.71
N TYR A 120 2.30 9.33 1.45
CA TYR A 120 2.52 10.36 2.45
C TYR A 120 1.93 11.70 1.99
N TYR A 121 1.09 12.30 2.83
CA TYR A 121 0.57 13.65 2.68
C TYR A 121 1.12 14.54 3.79
N ASP A 122 1.73 15.66 3.42
CA ASP A 122 2.40 16.59 4.33
C ASP A 122 1.54 17.81 4.73
N GLY A 123 0.31 17.90 4.23
CA GLY A 123 -0.54 19.08 4.37
C GLY A 123 -0.69 19.91 3.09
N MET A 124 0.13 19.64 2.07
CA MET A 124 0.15 20.35 0.79
C MET A 124 0.20 19.40 -0.41
N SER A 125 1.09 18.42 -0.37
CA SER A 125 1.39 17.52 -1.47
C SER A 125 1.28 16.05 -1.04
N ILE A 126 1.11 15.15 -2.01
CA ILE A 126 1.15 13.70 -1.78
C ILE A 126 2.39 13.14 -2.49
N GLN A 127 3.22 12.44 -1.73
CA GLN A 127 4.37 11.67 -2.19
C GLN A 127 4.07 10.17 -2.11
N LEU A 128 4.44 9.43 -3.15
CA LEU A 128 4.41 7.98 -3.18
C LEU A 128 5.83 7.44 -3.27
N THR A 129 6.16 6.50 -2.40
CA THR A 129 7.42 5.74 -2.50
C THR A 129 7.14 4.25 -2.56
N SER A 130 7.81 3.54 -3.47
CA SER A 130 7.80 2.08 -3.51
C SER A 130 9.01 1.54 -2.78
N MET A 131 8.89 0.36 -2.17
CA MET A 131 10.01 -0.33 -1.56
C MET A 131 9.89 -1.83 -1.76
N ALA A 132 10.95 -2.47 -2.25
CA ALA A 132 11.07 -3.92 -2.31
C ALA A 132 12.11 -4.37 -1.29
N THR A 133 11.70 -5.21 -0.36
CA THR A 133 12.57 -5.76 0.69
C THR A 133 12.66 -7.27 0.58
N GLN A 134 13.84 -7.82 0.87
CA GLN A 134 14.12 -9.25 0.79
C GLN A 134 14.63 -9.76 2.14
N ASN A 135 14.30 -11.02 2.47
CA ASN A 135 14.76 -11.73 3.67
C ASN A 135 16.23 -12.19 3.55
N ILE A 136 16.87 -11.94 2.41
CA ILE A 136 18.26 -12.26 2.12
C ILE A 136 19.05 -10.99 1.80
N PHE A 137 20.35 -11.02 2.08
CA PHE A 137 21.25 -9.98 1.57
C PHE A 137 21.55 -10.26 0.09
N THR A 138 21.19 -9.30 -0.77
CA THR A 138 21.53 -9.33 -2.19
C THR A 138 21.85 -7.93 -2.70
N MET A 139 22.79 -7.84 -3.64
CA MET A 139 23.08 -6.61 -4.38
C MET A 139 22.23 -6.49 -5.65
N ASP A 140 21.48 -7.55 -6.00
CA ASP A 140 20.59 -7.57 -7.14
C ASP A 140 19.35 -6.69 -6.88
N LYS A 141 19.19 -5.66 -7.71
CA LYS A 141 18.08 -4.70 -7.65
C LYS A 141 16.93 -5.04 -8.61
N THR A 142 16.95 -6.20 -9.25
CA THR A 142 15.92 -6.60 -10.22
C THR A 142 14.52 -6.54 -9.62
N LEU A 143 14.31 -7.07 -8.41
CA LEU A 143 13.02 -7.00 -7.73
C LEU A 143 12.53 -5.56 -7.52
N GLU A 144 13.44 -4.66 -7.11
CA GLU A 144 13.14 -3.24 -6.92
C GLU A 144 12.73 -2.58 -8.24
N HIS A 145 13.49 -2.81 -9.32
CA HIS A 145 13.18 -2.23 -10.62
C HIS A 145 11.85 -2.72 -11.19
N VAL A 146 11.55 -4.02 -11.05
CA VAL A 146 10.26 -4.56 -11.51
C VAL A 146 9.12 -4.03 -10.66
N TRP A 147 9.30 -3.92 -9.34
CA TRP A 147 8.28 -3.34 -8.46
C TRP A 147 8.00 -1.86 -8.79
N ASP A 148 9.05 -1.07 -9.00
CA ASP A 148 8.95 0.33 -9.41
C ASP A 148 8.23 0.46 -10.77
N ALA A 149 8.40 -0.50 -11.69
CA ALA A 149 7.71 -0.52 -12.98
C ALA A 149 6.22 -0.88 -12.84
N GLU A 150 5.88 -1.89 -12.03
CA GLU A 150 4.49 -2.30 -11.76
C GLU A 150 3.69 -1.18 -11.08
N ILE A 151 4.30 -0.43 -10.15
CA ILE A 151 3.65 0.75 -9.55
C ILE A 151 3.38 1.83 -10.59
N ARG A 152 4.34 2.14 -11.49
CA ARG A 152 4.11 3.12 -12.56
C ARG A 152 2.96 2.70 -13.48
N ASP A 153 2.92 1.43 -13.88
CA ASP A 153 1.88 0.90 -14.76
C ASP A 153 0.51 0.91 -14.09
N PHE A 154 0.45 0.50 -12.82
CA PHE A 154 -0.75 0.59 -11.99
C PHE A 154 -1.30 2.02 -11.92
N LEU A 155 -0.45 3.00 -11.61
CA LEU A 155 -0.88 4.41 -11.51
C LEU A 155 -1.38 4.94 -12.86
N LYS A 156 -0.69 4.63 -13.96
CA LYS A 156 -1.12 5.01 -15.32
C LYS A 156 -2.46 4.39 -15.68
N THR A 157 -2.63 3.10 -15.43
CA THR A 157 -3.88 2.36 -15.71
C THR A 157 -5.04 2.89 -14.88
N ALA A 158 -4.78 3.30 -13.63
CA ALA A 158 -5.76 3.95 -12.76
C ALA A 158 -6.03 5.43 -13.13
N GLY A 159 -5.36 5.97 -14.16
CA GLY A 159 -5.45 7.38 -14.53
C GLY A 159 -4.99 8.32 -13.42
N ILE A 160 -3.96 7.94 -12.66
CA ILE A 160 -3.33 8.75 -11.61
C ILE A 160 -2.09 9.41 -12.20
N TYR A 161 -2.07 10.75 -12.20
CA TYR A 161 -1.00 11.54 -12.79
C TYR A 161 0.04 11.94 -11.74
N PHE A 162 1.32 11.79 -12.07
CA PHE A 162 2.44 12.04 -11.18
C PHE A 162 3.65 12.62 -11.91
N THR A 163 4.56 13.24 -11.17
CA THR A 163 5.91 13.61 -11.62
C THR A 163 6.94 12.80 -10.85
N GLU A 164 8.04 12.44 -11.50
CA GLU A 164 9.19 11.83 -10.82
C GLU A 164 10.00 12.94 -10.12
N SER A 165 10.39 12.68 -8.87
CA SER A 165 11.18 13.60 -8.04
C SER A 165 12.66 13.61 -8.41
#